data_AF-A0A482X9S9-F1
#
_entry.id   AF-A0A482X9S9-F1
#
_cell.length_a   1.000
_cell.length_b   1.000
_cell.length_c   1.000
_cell.angle_alpha   90.00
_cell.angle_beta   90.00
_cell.angle_gamma   90.00
#
_symmetry.space_group_name_H-M   'P 1'
#
loop_
_entity.id
_entity.type
_entity.pdbx_description
1 polymer ?
#
loop_
_entity_poly.entity_id
_entity_poly.type
_entity_poly.pdbx_seq_one_letter_code
_entity_poly.pdbx_strand_id
1 'polypeptide(L)' 'MYLLSRYIKEKTDSTVIFSGEGADEVCQGYIYFRDAPDASAGDKESRRLLSDIYMYDGLRADRTTAAHRSLAICY' A
#
# COMPACT_ATOMS: atom_id res chain seq x y z
N MET A 1 9.39 -1.32 -5.72
CA MET A 1 8.51 -0.42 -6.49
C MET A 1 9.27 0.53 -7.41
N TYR A 2 10.20 1.38 -6.93
CA TYR A 2 10.94 2.35 -7.77
C TYR A 2 11.56 1.76 -9.05
N LEU A 3 12.43 0.74 -8.92
CA LEU A 3 13.07 0.10 -10.08
C LEU A 3 12.07 -0.56 -11.03
N LEU A 4 10.97 -1.10 -10.50
CA LEU A 4 9.90 -1.71 -11.29
C LEU A 4 9.14 -0.63 -12.07
N SER A 5 8.82 0.50 -11.44
CA SER A 5 8.19 1.65 -12.10
C SER A 5 9.08 2.23 -13.20
N ARG A 6 10.41 2.29 -12.98
CA ARG A 6 11.36 2.66 -14.04
C ARG A 6 11.30 1.69 -15.21
N TYR A 7 11.34 0.39 -14.92
CA TYR A 7 11.29 -0.65 -15.95
C TYR A 7 9.99 -0.57 -16.77
N ILE A 8 8.84 -0.47 -16.11
CA ILE A 8 7.53 -0.32 -16.77
C ILE A 8 7.55 0.90 -17.68
N LYS A 9 8.10 2.03 -17.21
CA LYS A 9 8.19 3.25 -18.01
C LYS A 9 9.11 3.12 -19.23
N GLU A 10 10.19 2.36 -19.13
CA GLU A 10 11.17 2.16 -20.20
C GLU A 10 10.76 1.09 -21.22
N LYS A 11 9.92 0.14 -20.82
CA LYS A 11 9.61 -1.07 -21.60
C LYS A 11 8.17 -1.17 -22.06
N THR A 12 7.27 -0.31 -21.56
CA THR A 12 5.84 -0.36 -21.87
C THR A 12 5.25 1.05 -21.97
N ASP A 13 4.05 1.15 -22.53
CA ASP A 13 3.27 2.39 -22.58
C ASP A 13 2.32 2.55 -21.37
N SER A 14 2.36 1.62 -20.42
CA SER A 14 1.48 1.61 -19.26
C SER A 14 1.83 2.74 -18.30
N THR A 15 0.87 3.64 -18.08
CA THR A 15 1.02 4.79 -17.17
C THR A 15 0.26 4.60 -15.86
N VAL A 16 -0.82 3.81 -15.86
CA VAL A 16 -1.61 3.48 -14.67
C VAL A 16 -1.23 2.09 -14.19
N ILE A 17 -0.85 1.98 -12.92
CA ILE A 17 -0.43 0.74 -12.28
C ILE A 17 -1.36 0.50 -11.09
N PHE A 18 -2.00 -0.66 -11.05
CA PHE A 18 -2.79 -1.07 -9.90
C PHE A 18 -1.90 -1.77 -8.88
N SER A 19 -2.06 -1.42 -7.60
CA SER A 19 -1.34 -2.02 -6.48
C SER A 19 -2.32 -2.40 -5.37
N GLY A 20 -2.02 -3.46 -4.62
CA GLY A 20 -2.84 -3.94 -3.51
C GLY A 20 -2.50 -3.35 -2.14
N GLU A 21 -1.90 -2.15 -2.11
CA GLU A 21 -1.54 -1.46 -0.87
C GLU A 21 -2.82 -1.04 -0.13
N GLY A 22 -2.90 -1.26 1.18
CA GLY A 22 -4.11 -1.03 1.98
C GLY A 22 -4.89 -2.31 2.33
N ALA A 23 -4.68 -3.40 1.59
CA ALA A 23 -5.42 -4.64 1.81
C ALA A 23 -5.17 -5.27 3.18
N ASP A 24 -3.92 -5.26 3.65
CA ASP A 24 -3.56 -5.84 4.95
C ASP A 24 -4.09 -5.00 6.11
N GLU A 25 -4.10 -3.67 5.96
CA GLU A 25 -4.63 -2.74 6.94
C GLU A 25 -6.15 -2.84 7.07
N VAL A 26 -6.88 -2.96 5.95
CA VAL A 26 -8.34 -3.15 5.95
C VAL A 26 -8.74 -4.53 6.44
N CYS A 27 -8.08 -5.58 5.95
CA CYS A 27 -8.47 -6.97 6.19
C CYS A 27 -7.77 -7.61 7.40
N GLN A 28 -6.97 -6.85 8.16
CA GLN A 28 -6.19 -7.36 9.30
C GLN A 28 -5.24 -8.50 8.87
N GLY A 29 -4.57 -8.32 7.73
CA GLY A 29 -3.80 -9.35 7.02
C GLY A 29 -2.38 -9.60 7.57
N TYR A 30 -1.83 -8.67 8.34
CA TYR A 30 -0.52 -8.88 8.97
C TYR A 30 -0.56 -10.00 10.01
N ILE A 31 0.49 -10.81 10.04
CA ILE A 31 0.57 -12.02 10.90
C ILE A 31 0.27 -11.72 12.38
N TYR A 32 0.64 -10.52 12.87
CA TYR A 32 0.44 -10.15 14.28
C TYR A 32 -1.03 -9.94 14.66
N PHE A 33 -1.95 -9.76 13.70
CA PHE A 33 -3.39 -9.74 13.99
C PHE A 33 -3.92 -11.08 14.50
N ARG A 34 -3.20 -12.20 14.27
CA ARG A 34 -3.52 -13.50 14.88
C ARG A 34 -3.49 -13.45 16.41
N ASP A 35 -2.64 -12.59 16.96
CA ASP A 35 -2.43 -12.43 18.39
C ASP A 35 -3.24 -11.25 18.96
N ALA A 36 -4.20 -10.72 18.19
CA ALA A 36 -5.09 -9.66 18.66
C ALA A 36 -5.87 -10.14 19.91
N PRO A 37 -5.86 -9.36 21.02
CA PRO A 37 -6.51 -9.77 22.27
C PRO A 37 -8.02 -10.04 22.12
N ASP A 38 -8.67 -9.23 21.29
CA ASP A 38 -10.09 -9.33 20.93
C ASP A 38 -10.35 -8.61 19.60
N ALA A 39 -11.56 -8.76 19.06
CA ALA A 39 -11.95 -8.15 17.79
C ALA A 39 -11.96 -6.61 17.85
N SER A 40 -12.22 -6.00 19.00
CA SER A 40 -12.22 -4.54 19.15
C SER A 40 -10.81 -3.97 19.13
N ALA A 41 -9.85 -4.68 19.73
CA ALA A 41 -8.44 -4.32 19.66
C ALA A 41 -7.92 -4.44 18.23
N GLY A 42 -8.34 -5.49 17.49
CA GLY A 42 -8.04 -5.65 16.06
C GLY A 42 -8.60 -4.51 15.20
N ASP A 43 -9.88 -4.15 15.36
CA ASP A 43 -10.49 -3.01 14.63
C ASP A 43 -9.79 -1.68 14.95
N LYS A 44 -9.47 -1.43 16.22
CA LYS A 44 -8.76 -0.20 16.63
C LYS A 44 -7.39 -0.11 15.98
N GLU A 45 -6.66 -1.22 15.91
CA GLU A 45 -5.35 -1.28 15.28
C GLU A 45 -5.45 -1.11 13.75
N SER A 46 -6.38 -1.80 13.09
CA SER A 46 -6.67 -1.62 11.66
C SER A 46 -6.94 -0.15 11.31
N ARG A 47 -7.77 0.54 12.09
CA ARG A 47 -8.05 1.98 11.90
C ARG A 47 -6.82 2.86 12.09
N ARG A 48 -5.95 2.53 13.05
CA ARG A 48 -4.68 3.24 13.26
C ARG A 48 -3.74 3.06 12.07
N LEU A 49 -3.61 1.83 11.54
CA LEU A 49 -2.81 1.59 10.34
C LEU A 49 -3.34 2.36 9.15
N LEU A 50 -4.66 2.35 8.93
CA LEU A 50 -5.30 3.11 7.87
C LEU A 50 -5.13 4.63 8.03
N SER A 51 -5.17 5.16 9.26
CA SER A 51 -4.91 6.58 9.48
C SER A 51 -3.46 6.95 9.17
N ASP A 52 -2.52 6.04 9.42
CA ASP A 52 -1.09 6.30 9.28
C ASP A 52 -0.55 5.87 7.90
N ILE A 53 -1.37 5.25 7.04
CA ILE A 53 -0.94 4.65 5.76
C ILE A 53 -0.21 5.65 4.84
N TYR A 54 -0.59 6.93 4.90
CA TYR A 54 0.03 8.01 4.12
C TYR A 54 1.46 8.33 4.56
N MET A 55 1.89 7.87 5.73
CA MET A 55 3.27 7.98 6.21
C MET A 55 4.12 6.77 5.81
N TYR A 56 3.48 5.65 5.45
CA TYR A 56 4.12 4.35 5.22
C TYR A 56 3.86 3.84 3.80
N ASP A 57 3.04 2.79 3.66
CA ASP A 57 2.80 2.05 2.44
C ASP A 57 2.20 2.92 1.33
N GLY A 58 1.27 3.83 1.70
CA GLY A 58 0.74 4.84 0.79
C GLY A 58 1.80 5.84 0.31
N LEU A 59 2.71 6.27 1.19
CA LEU A 59 3.83 7.14 0.82
C LEU A 59 4.79 6.42 -0.14
N ARG A 60 5.15 5.17 0.19
CA ARG A 60 6.01 4.34 -0.64
C ARG A 60 5.38 4.14 -2.00
N ALA A 61 4.08 3.82 -2.06
CA ALA A 61 3.36 3.60 -3.29
C ALA A 61 3.40 4.83 -4.20
N ASP A 62 2.98 5.98 -3.68
CA ASP A 62 2.95 7.25 -4.42
C ASP A 62 4.34 7.68 -4.89
N ARG A 63 5.31 7.84 -3.97
CA ARG A 63 6.60 8.47 -4.29
C ARG A 63 7.40 7.65 -5.29
N THR A 64 7.36 6.33 -5.18
CA THR A 64 8.16 5.45 -6.02
C THR A 64 7.59 5.30 -7.44
N THR A 65 6.27 5.36 -7.63
CA THR A 65 5.67 5.37 -8.98
C THR A 65 5.73 6.76 -9.60
N ALA A 66 5.45 7.81 -8.81
CA ALA A 66 5.48 9.20 -9.28
C ALA A 66 6.88 9.62 -9.77
N ALA A 67 7.94 9.10 -9.15
CA ALA A 67 9.33 9.32 -9.60
C ALA A 67 9.59 8.91 -11.06
N HIS A 68 8.78 8.00 -11.61
CA HIS A 68 8.88 7.55 -13.00
C HIS A 68 7.64 7.89 -13.85
N ARG A 69 6.87 8.91 -13.44
CA ARG A 69 5.65 9.38 -14.13
C ARG A 69 4.62 8.27 -14.34
N SER A 70 4.52 7.35 -13.37
CA SER A 70 3.46 6.36 -13.29
C SER A 70 2.49 6.72 -12.16
N LEU A 71 1.20 6.49 -12.38
CA LEU A 71 0.16 6.66 -11.38
C LEU A 71 -0.13 5.32 -10.73
N ALA A 72 0.01 5.24 -9.39
CA ALA A 72 -0.47 4.10 -8.62
C ALA A 72 -1.95 4.30 -8.26
N ILE A 73 -2.79 3.30 -8.51
CA ILE A 73 -4.13 3.19 -7.93
C ILE A 73 -4.08 2.08 -6.89
N CYS A 74 -4.31 2.45 -5.63
CA CYS A 74 -4.39 1.53 -4.49
C CYS A 74 -5.87 1.26 -4.17
N TYR A 75 -6.20 0.02 -3.79
CA TYR A 75 -7.56 -0.42 -3.47
C TYR A 75 -7.80 -0.50 -1.97
#